data_AF-A0A3S5C5T4-F1
#
_entry.id   AF-A0A3S5C5T4-F1
#
_cell.length_a   1.000
_cell.length_b   1.000
_cell.length_c   1.000
_cell.angle_alpha   90.00
_cell.angle_beta   90.00
_cell.angle_gamma   90.00
#
_symmetry.space_group_name_H-M   'P 1'
#
loop_
_entity.id
_entity.type
_entity.pdbx_description
1 polymer ?
#
loop_
_entity_poly.entity_id
_entity_poly.type
_entity_poly.pdbx_seq_one_letter_code
_entity_poly.pdbx_strand_id
1 'polypeptide(L)'
;MKSFLPAEEKIGDITVFHYVVRLAKEAVTIINAQDYGRVIYDLFIRRCLINLGNDVVNTAFDAPVELKPSQQIEMIEQQLFELAKKGKYGRGFENFNKAVKKALEMASAAKKRSSRLSGIAPHIKILDEKMGGLQKSDLIILAGRPRMGKTSLATNIAFNIANAYKRDGTTQDNEGGIVGFFSLEMSSAQP
;
A
#
# COMPACT_ATOMS: atom_id res chain seq x y z
N MET A 1 -20.65 -0.54 26.43
CA MET A 1 -20.27 -0.57 25.00
C MET A 1 -21.05 0.54 24.30
N LYS A 2 -20.40 1.59 23.78
CA LYS A 2 -21.11 2.62 23.00
C LYS A 2 -21.69 1.95 21.75
N SER A 3 -23.01 1.96 21.61
CA SER A 3 -23.69 1.41 20.43
C SER A 3 -23.48 2.36 19.25
N PHE A 4 -22.47 2.07 18.43
CA PHE A 4 -22.30 2.70 17.11
C PHE A 4 -23.32 2.15 16.09
N LEU A 5 -24.17 1.21 16.49
CA LEU A 5 -25.19 0.60 15.64
C LEU A 5 -26.55 1.26 15.94
N PRO A 6 -27.26 1.77 14.92
CA PRO A 6 -28.62 2.27 15.08
C PRO A 6 -29.55 1.13 15.50
N ALA A 7 -30.28 1.34 16.59
CA ALA A 7 -31.09 0.29 17.23
C ALA A 7 -32.38 -0.04 16.46
N GLU A 8 -32.89 0.90 15.68
CA GLU A 8 -34.19 0.79 14.98
C GLU A 8 -34.07 0.41 13.50
N GLU A 9 -32.85 0.43 12.96
CA GLU A 9 -32.62 0.08 11.55
C GLU A 9 -32.78 -1.43 11.36
N LYS A 10 -33.57 -1.80 10.35
CA LYS A 10 -33.93 -3.18 10.03
C LYS A 10 -33.38 -3.57 8.67
N ILE A 11 -32.86 -4.79 8.59
CA ILE A 11 -32.47 -5.46 7.34
C ILE A 11 -33.46 -6.60 7.15
N GLY A 12 -34.46 -6.39 6.28
CA GLY A 12 -35.61 -7.29 6.17
C GLY A 12 -36.39 -7.32 7.50
N ASP A 13 -36.50 -8.51 8.10
CA ASP A 13 -37.28 -8.74 9.32
C ASP A 13 -36.44 -8.69 10.62
N ILE A 14 -35.12 -8.51 10.52
CA ILE A 14 -34.21 -8.51 11.68
C ILE A 14 -33.58 -7.13 11.89
N THR A 15 -33.29 -6.79 13.15
CA THR A 15 -32.57 -5.55 13.45
C THR A 15 -31.09 -5.68 13.08
N VAL A 16 -30.45 -4.56 12.74
CA VAL A 16 -29.01 -4.51 12.43
C VAL A 16 -28.18 -5.14 13.55
N PHE A 17 -28.55 -4.93 14.82
CA PHE A 17 -27.90 -5.56 15.97
C PHE A 17 -27.98 -7.10 15.90
N HIS A 18 -29.16 -7.66 15.66
CA HIS A 18 -29.33 -9.12 15.56
C HIS A 18 -28.59 -9.70 14.35
N TYR A 19 -28.54 -8.98 13.23
CA TYR A 19 -27.79 -9.39 12.05
C TYR A 19 -26.28 -9.49 12.33
N VAL A 20 -25.70 -8.48 13.00
CA VAL A 20 -24.27 -8.48 13.35
C VAL A 20 -23.94 -9.58 14.37
N VAL A 21 -24.81 -9.80 15.37
CA VAL A 21 -24.65 -10.90 16.33
C VAL A 21 -24.67 -12.25 15.62
N ARG A 22 -25.54 -12.43 14.62
CA ARG A 22 -25.59 -13.64 13.80
C ARG A 22 -24.32 -13.82 12.96
N LEU A 23 -23.84 -12.76 12.30
CA LEU A 23 -22.56 -12.79 11.56
C LEU A 23 -21.38 -13.17 12.48
N ALA A 24 -21.32 -12.59 13.68
CA ALA A 24 -20.27 -12.92 14.65
C ALA A 24 -20.33 -14.38 15.12
N LYS A 25 -21.54 -14.95 15.23
CA LYS A 25 -21.74 -16.37 15.55
C LYS A 25 -21.42 -17.31 14.38
N GLU A 26 -21.64 -16.89 13.15
CA GLU A 26 -21.36 -17.71 11.95
C GLU A 26 -19.89 -17.62 11.51
N ALA A 27 -19.19 -16.52 11.85
CA ALA A 27 -17.76 -16.31 11.60
C ALA A 27 -16.84 -17.12 12.56
N VAL A 28 -17.17 -18.39 12.81
CA VAL A 28 -16.52 -19.25 13.82
C VAL A 28 -15.04 -19.54 13.50
N THR A 29 -14.60 -19.36 12.25
CA THR A 29 -13.20 -19.65 11.86
C THR A 29 -12.59 -18.53 11.03
N ILE A 30 -11.90 -17.60 11.70
CA ILE A 30 -11.12 -16.50 11.09
C ILE A 30 -9.90 -17.03 10.29
N ILE A 31 -9.54 -18.30 10.47
CA ILE A 31 -8.36 -18.94 9.86
C ILE A 31 -8.37 -18.85 8.32
N ASN A 32 -9.56 -18.90 7.69
CA ASN A 32 -9.69 -18.93 6.23
C ASN A 32 -10.26 -17.62 5.64
N ALA A 33 -10.21 -16.50 6.38
CA ALA A 33 -10.76 -15.22 5.90
C ALA A 33 -10.18 -14.80 4.54
N GLN A 34 -8.91 -15.10 4.29
CA GLN A 34 -8.24 -14.85 3.01
C GLN A 34 -8.82 -15.69 1.87
N ASP A 35 -9.12 -16.97 2.12
CA ASP A 35 -9.69 -17.87 1.11
C ASP A 35 -11.13 -17.47 0.76
N TYR A 36 -11.94 -17.13 1.77
CA TYR A 36 -13.27 -16.57 1.52
C TYR A 36 -13.21 -15.26 0.75
N GLY A 37 -12.28 -14.38 1.09
CA GLY A 37 -12.02 -13.15 0.34
C GLY A 37 -11.68 -13.43 -1.13
N ARG A 38 -10.85 -14.44 -1.40
CA ARG A 38 -10.51 -14.87 -2.76
C ARG A 38 -11.73 -15.42 -3.51
N VAL A 39 -12.55 -16.26 -2.88
CA VAL A 39 -13.77 -16.80 -3.50
C VAL A 39 -14.76 -15.68 -3.85
N ILE A 40 -14.99 -14.74 -2.94
CA ILE A 40 -15.87 -13.58 -3.18
C ILE A 40 -15.33 -12.74 -4.35
N TYR A 41 -14.00 -12.54 -4.40
CA TYR A 41 -13.33 -11.83 -5.46
C TYR A 41 -13.50 -12.53 -6.83
N ASP A 42 -13.27 -13.83 -6.90
CA ASP A 42 -13.43 -14.62 -8.13
C ASP A 42 -14.88 -14.57 -8.62
N LEU A 43 -15.85 -14.66 -7.71
CA LEU A 43 -17.28 -14.50 -8.04
C LEU A 43 -17.62 -13.11 -8.54
N PHE A 44 -17.00 -12.06 -7.99
CA PHE A 44 -17.14 -10.70 -8.49
C PHE A 44 -16.60 -10.57 -9.92
N ILE A 45 -15.40 -11.08 -10.19
CA ILE A 45 -14.82 -11.05 -11.55
C ILE A 45 -15.68 -11.81 -12.55
N ARG A 46 -16.21 -12.98 -12.19
CA ARG A 46 -17.16 -13.73 -13.04
C ARG A 46 -18.40 -12.89 -13.39
N ARG A 47 -18.97 -12.18 -12.42
CA ARG A 47 -20.11 -11.28 -12.66
C ARG A 47 -19.75 -10.12 -13.59
N CYS A 48 -18.56 -9.53 -13.43
CA CYS A 48 -18.09 -8.51 -14.35
C CYS A 48 -17.90 -9.03 -15.78
N LEU A 49 -17.38 -10.25 -15.95
CA LEU A 49 -17.23 -10.89 -17.27
C LEU A 49 -18.59 -11.17 -17.92
N ILE A 50 -19.58 -11.62 -17.14
CA ILE A 50 -20.95 -11.83 -17.62
C ILE A 50 -21.55 -10.50 -18.09
N ASN A 51 -21.41 -9.43 -17.30
CA ASN A 51 -21.92 -8.11 -17.66
C ASN A 51 -21.25 -7.58 -18.92
N LEU A 52 -19.92 -7.70 -19.03
CA LEU A 52 -19.18 -7.32 -20.23
C LEU A 52 -19.68 -8.11 -21.45
N GLY A 53 -19.91 -9.42 -21.31
CA GLY A 53 -20.47 -10.24 -22.39
C GLY A 53 -21.86 -9.76 -22.83
N ASN A 54 -22.72 -9.40 -21.88
CA ASN A 54 -24.04 -8.81 -22.19
C ASN A 54 -23.89 -7.46 -22.90
N ASP A 55 -22.96 -6.62 -22.47
CA ASP A 55 -22.69 -5.32 -23.10
C ASP A 55 -22.19 -5.49 -24.54
N VAL A 56 -21.34 -6.50 -24.80
CA VAL A 56 -20.90 -6.87 -26.16
C VAL A 56 -22.10 -7.22 -27.04
N VAL A 57 -22.97 -8.12 -26.55
CA VAL A 57 -24.16 -8.58 -27.31
C VAL A 57 -25.09 -7.40 -27.60
N ASN A 58 -25.40 -6.60 -26.59
CA ASN A 58 -26.31 -5.45 -26.73
C ASN A 58 -25.73 -4.40 -27.68
N THR A 59 -24.44 -4.09 -27.56
CA THR A 59 -23.78 -3.09 -28.42
C THR A 59 -23.72 -3.57 -29.87
N ALA A 60 -23.50 -4.87 -30.11
CA ALA A 60 -23.47 -5.43 -31.46
C ALA A 60 -24.86 -5.50 -32.10
N PHE A 61 -25.91 -5.72 -31.29
CA PHE A 61 -27.28 -5.82 -31.78
C PHE A 61 -27.92 -4.45 -32.06
N ASP A 62 -27.77 -3.49 -31.13
CA ASP A 62 -28.38 -2.16 -31.19
C ASP A 62 -27.39 -1.05 -31.62
N ALA A 63 -26.37 -1.40 -32.41
CA ALA A 63 -25.34 -0.44 -32.83
C ALA A 63 -25.93 0.69 -33.71
N PRO A 64 -25.72 1.97 -33.35
CA PRO A 64 -25.98 3.09 -34.26
C PRO A 64 -25.15 2.96 -35.55
N VAL A 65 -25.68 3.43 -36.67
CA VAL A 65 -25.02 3.36 -37.99
C VAL A 65 -23.62 4.01 -37.98
N GLU A 66 -23.41 5.00 -37.13
CA GLU A 66 -22.15 5.73 -36.97
C GLU A 66 -21.09 4.94 -36.21
N LEU A 67 -21.48 3.93 -35.42
CA LEU A 67 -20.60 3.14 -34.56
C LEU A 67 -20.03 1.95 -35.34
N LYS A 68 -18.87 2.15 -35.95
CA LYS A 68 -18.22 1.11 -36.75
C LYS A 68 -17.84 -0.11 -35.90
N PRO A 69 -17.85 -1.34 -36.46
CA PRO A 69 -17.44 -2.54 -35.73
C PRO A 69 -16.05 -2.44 -35.09
N SER A 70 -15.11 -1.75 -35.73
CA SER A 70 -13.76 -1.53 -35.19
C SER A 70 -13.77 -0.72 -33.89
N GLN A 71 -14.66 0.27 -33.77
CA GLN A 71 -14.79 1.10 -32.57
C GLN A 71 -15.44 0.31 -31.42
N GLN A 72 -16.37 -0.58 -31.75
CA GLN A 72 -16.98 -1.48 -30.76
C GLN A 72 -15.93 -2.43 -30.18
N ILE A 73 -15.07 -3.01 -31.03
CA ILE A 73 -13.96 -3.87 -30.59
C ILE A 73 -13.03 -3.11 -29.65
N GLU A 74 -12.60 -1.90 -30.02
CA GLU A 74 -11.70 -1.07 -29.20
C GLU A 74 -12.29 -0.74 -27.83
N MET A 75 -13.60 -0.42 -27.77
CA MET A 75 -14.30 -0.13 -26.52
C MET A 75 -14.34 -1.36 -25.60
N ILE A 76 -14.62 -2.54 -26.15
CA ILE A 76 -14.66 -3.80 -25.39
C ILE A 76 -13.27 -4.20 -24.92
N GLU A 77 -12.24 -4.05 -25.75
CA GLU A 77 -10.84 -4.29 -25.36
C GLU A 77 -10.43 -3.39 -24.19
N GLN A 78 -10.82 -2.12 -24.21
CA GLN A 78 -10.54 -1.19 -23.12
C GLN A 78 -11.23 -1.62 -21.81
N GLN A 79 -12.50 -2.02 -21.87
CA GLN A 79 -13.24 -2.51 -20.71
C GLN A 79 -12.65 -3.81 -20.14
N LEU A 80 -12.29 -4.76 -21.02
CA LEU A 80 -11.63 -6.01 -20.64
C LEU A 80 -10.27 -5.75 -19.98
N PHE A 81 -9.50 -4.80 -20.53
CA PHE A 81 -8.21 -4.41 -19.98
C PHE A 81 -8.33 -3.78 -18.59
N GLU A 82 -9.32 -2.91 -18.38
CA GLU A 82 -9.60 -2.34 -17.06
C GLU A 82 -10.06 -3.41 -16.06
N LEU A 83 -10.83 -4.41 -16.50
CA LEU A 83 -11.19 -5.55 -15.65
C LEU A 83 -9.97 -6.39 -15.29
N ALA A 84 -9.06 -6.65 -16.24
CA ALA A 84 -7.80 -7.37 -15.98
C ALA A 84 -6.87 -6.63 -15.00
N LYS A 85 -6.91 -5.29 -14.98
CA LYS A 85 -6.18 -4.46 -14.01
C LYS A 85 -6.75 -4.57 -12.59
N LYS A 86 -8.07 -4.65 -12.43
CA LYS A 86 -8.71 -4.80 -11.11
C LYS A 86 -8.24 -6.06 -10.37
N GLY A 87 -7.75 -7.07 -11.11
CA GLY A 87 -7.05 -8.29 -10.67
C GLY A 87 -5.74 -8.07 -9.92
N LYS A 88 -5.02 -7.01 -10.29
CA LYS A 88 -3.64 -6.78 -9.89
C LYS A 88 -3.57 -5.59 -8.95
N TYR A 89 -4.07 -5.77 -7.73
CA TYR A 89 -3.70 -4.87 -6.64
C TYR A 89 -2.18 -4.95 -6.45
N GLY A 90 -1.44 -3.92 -6.92
CA GLY A 90 -0.08 -3.66 -6.48
C GLY A 90 1.03 -3.53 -7.54
N ARG A 91 0.87 -3.95 -8.81
CA ARG A 91 1.90 -3.74 -9.86
C ARG A 91 1.30 -3.67 -11.27
N GLY A 92 0.72 -2.53 -11.62
CA GLY A 92 0.52 -2.15 -13.03
C GLY A 92 1.79 -1.48 -13.59
N PHE A 93 1.96 -1.48 -14.91
CA PHE A 93 3.02 -0.70 -15.55
C PHE A 93 2.80 0.80 -15.26
N GLU A 94 3.77 1.46 -14.61
CA GLU A 94 3.79 2.93 -14.52
C GLU A 94 4.10 3.48 -15.93
N ASN A 95 3.28 4.43 -16.41
CA ASN A 95 3.56 5.13 -17.67
C ASN A 95 4.94 5.81 -17.59
N PHE A 96 5.78 5.64 -18.62
CA PHE A 96 7.15 6.18 -18.65
C PHE A 96 7.22 7.68 -18.31
N ASN A 97 6.28 8.49 -18.80
CA ASN A 97 6.23 9.93 -18.49
C ASN A 97 5.98 10.19 -16.99
N LYS A 98 5.21 9.33 -16.31
CA LYS A 98 5.01 9.42 -14.86
C LYS A 98 6.29 9.03 -14.11
N ALA A 99 7.00 8.01 -14.56
CA ALA A 99 8.27 7.59 -13.96
C ALA A 99 9.34 8.68 -14.07
N VAL A 100 9.48 9.32 -15.24
CA VAL A 100 10.42 10.44 -15.45
C VAL A 100 10.06 11.63 -14.58
N LYS A 101 8.77 12.00 -14.51
CA LYS A 101 8.32 13.09 -13.65
C LYS A 101 8.62 12.82 -12.16
N LYS A 102 8.37 11.59 -11.70
CA LYS A 102 8.68 11.14 -10.34
C LYS A 102 10.18 11.22 -10.03
N ALA A 103 11.03 10.83 -10.98
CA ALA A 103 12.48 10.97 -10.85
C ALA A 103 12.93 12.44 -10.76
N LEU A 104 12.34 13.32 -11.57
CA LEU A 104 12.62 14.76 -11.53
C LEU A 104 12.16 15.41 -10.21
N GLU A 105 10.99 15.00 -9.70
CA GLU A 105 10.47 15.42 -8.39
C GLU A 105 11.39 14.97 -7.25
N MET A 106 11.88 13.72 -7.29
CA MET A 106 12.85 13.20 -6.31
C MET A 106 14.16 14.00 -6.31
N ALA A 107 14.72 14.28 -7.49
CA ALA A 107 15.93 15.10 -7.63
C ALA A 107 15.72 16.53 -7.12
N SER A 108 14.55 17.11 -7.38
CA SER A 108 14.20 18.46 -6.92
C SER A 108 14.00 18.52 -5.41
N ALA A 109 13.43 17.48 -4.81
CA ALA A 109 13.27 17.36 -3.36
C ALA A 109 14.62 17.23 -2.63
N ALA A 110 15.56 16.46 -3.18
CA ALA A 110 16.91 16.34 -2.62
C ALA A 110 17.66 17.69 -2.60
N LYS A 111 17.44 18.54 -3.62
CA LYS A 111 18.07 19.87 -3.71
C LYS A 111 17.50 20.90 -2.71
N LYS A 112 16.26 20.72 -2.26
CA LYS A 112 15.57 21.64 -1.34
C LYS A 112 15.85 21.38 0.14
N ARG A 113 16.39 20.21 0.50
CA ARG A 113 16.71 19.87 1.89
C ARG A 113 18.00 20.53 2.37
N SER A 114 18.01 20.97 3.62
CA SER A 114 19.19 21.53 4.32
C SER A 114 20.40 20.61 4.27
N SER A 115 20.20 19.31 4.47
CA SER A 115 21.25 18.29 4.42
C SER A 115 21.74 17.92 3.00
N ARG A 116 21.07 18.37 1.92
CA ARG A 116 21.31 17.94 0.52
C ARG A 116 21.24 16.42 0.29
N LEU A 117 20.68 15.65 1.22
CA LEU A 117 20.56 14.19 1.13
C LEU A 117 19.23 13.81 0.49
N SER A 118 19.26 12.80 -0.39
CA SER A 118 18.05 12.24 -1.02
C SER A 118 17.28 11.33 -0.05
N GLY A 119 17.98 10.69 0.88
CA GLY A 119 17.41 9.75 1.87
C GLY A 119 17.26 10.33 3.27
N ILE A 120 16.82 9.48 4.22
CA ILE A 120 16.80 9.79 5.65
C ILE A 120 18.25 9.71 6.17
N ALA A 121 18.74 10.71 6.89
CA ALA A 121 20.11 10.73 7.40
C ALA A 121 20.27 9.78 8.60
N PRO A 122 21.22 8.82 8.57
CA PRO A 122 21.69 8.12 9.78
C PRO A 122 22.25 9.03 10.88
N HIS A 123 22.65 10.26 10.52
CA HIS A 123 23.36 11.21 11.38
C HIS A 123 24.71 10.67 11.86
N ILE A 124 25.35 9.89 11.00
CA ILE A 124 26.72 9.42 11.15
C ILE A 124 27.46 9.96 9.94
N LYS A 125 28.25 11.02 10.13
CA LYS A 125 28.86 11.82 9.07
C LYS A 125 29.45 10.99 7.92
N ILE A 126 30.22 9.94 8.26
CA ILE A 126 30.87 9.07 7.27
C ILE A 126 29.84 8.26 6.46
N LEU A 127 28.76 7.79 7.09
CA LEU A 127 27.70 7.05 6.40
C LEU A 127 26.84 7.99 5.56
N ASP A 128 26.55 9.18 6.07
CA ASP A 128 25.78 10.20 5.34
C ASP A 128 26.51 10.61 4.05
N GLU A 129 27.82 10.86 4.12
CA GLU A 129 28.67 11.20 2.98
C GLU A 129 28.79 10.05 1.97
N LYS A 130 28.92 8.80 2.45
CA LYS A 130 29.09 7.63 1.57
C LYS A 130 27.80 7.14 0.92
N MET A 131 26.67 7.28 1.61
CA MET A 131 25.40 6.71 1.18
C MET A 131 24.39 7.74 0.68
N GLY A 132 24.58 9.04 0.96
CA GLY A 132 23.60 10.07 0.59
C GLY A 132 22.27 9.94 1.35
N GLY A 133 22.30 9.29 2.52
CA GLY A 133 21.14 8.92 3.34
C GLY A 133 20.49 7.59 2.95
N LEU A 134 19.66 7.05 3.84
CA LEU A 134 18.90 5.80 3.64
C LEU A 134 17.72 6.05 2.70
N GLN A 135 17.69 5.38 1.54
CA GLN A 135 16.60 5.50 0.58
C GLN A 135 15.42 4.61 0.97
N LYS A 136 14.19 5.03 0.62
CA LYS A 136 12.95 4.31 0.99
C LYS A 136 12.80 2.92 0.36
N SER A 137 13.57 2.62 -0.68
CA SER A 137 13.48 1.38 -1.45
C SER A 137 14.61 0.39 -1.14
N ASP A 138 15.59 0.78 -0.33
CA ASP A 138 16.80 -0.01 -0.11
C ASP A 138 16.63 -0.98 1.07
N LEU A 139 17.15 -2.21 0.90
CA LEU A 139 17.36 -3.16 1.99
C LEU A 139 18.83 -3.13 2.40
N ILE A 140 19.10 -2.63 3.61
CA ILE A 140 20.45 -2.51 4.15
C ILE A 140 20.69 -3.63 5.15
N ILE A 141 21.70 -4.45 4.90
CA ILE A 141 22.05 -5.60 5.75
C ILE A 141 23.32 -5.27 6.54
N LEU A 142 23.22 -5.25 7.88
CA LEU A 142 24.36 -5.08 8.77
C LEU A 142 24.88 -6.45 9.24
N ALA A 143 25.97 -6.91 8.63
CA ALA A 143 26.64 -8.17 8.97
C ALA A 143 27.95 -7.95 9.74
N GLY A 144 28.36 -8.94 10.54
CA GLY A 144 29.52 -8.87 11.43
C GLY A 144 29.54 -10.04 12.40
N ARG A 145 30.66 -10.33 13.04
CA ARG A 145 30.77 -11.45 14.01
C ARG A 145 30.08 -11.11 15.36
N PRO A 146 29.73 -12.10 16.20
CA PRO A 146 29.24 -11.83 17.55
C PRO A 146 30.17 -10.87 18.30
N ARG A 147 29.60 -9.98 19.14
CA ARG A 147 30.30 -8.92 19.89
C ARG A 147 30.97 -7.80 19.07
N MET A 148 30.80 -7.74 17.75
CA MET A 148 31.31 -6.64 16.91
C MET A 148 30.41 -5.38 16.87
N GLY A 149 29.48 -5.22 17.82
CA GLY A 149 28.70 -3.98 17.95
C GLY A 149 27.59 -3.77 16.90
N LYS A 150 27.12 -4.82 16.22
CA LYS A 150 26.01 -4.73 15.24
C LYS A 150 24.74 -4.11 15.85
N THR A 151 24.34 -4.62 17.01
CA THR A 151 23.15 -4.13 17.72
C THR A 151 23.34 -2.68 18.14
N SER A 152 24.50 -2.34 18.73
CA SER A 152 24.82 -0.97 19.12
C SER A 152 24.77 0.02 17.94
N LEU A 153 25.30 -0.37 16.79
CA LEU A 153 25.25 0.47 15.59
C LEU A 153 23.82 0.63 15.07
N ALA A 154 23.05 -0.46 14.99
CA ALA A 154 21.66 -0.42 14.55
C ALA A 154 20.78 0.44 15.48
N THR A 155 20.93 0.28 16.80
CA THR A 155 20.21 1.08 17.80
C THR A 155 20.61 2.55 17.73
N ASN A 156 21.89 2.86 17.54
CA ASN A 156 22.35 4.25 17.45
C ASN A 156 21.79 4.96 16.20
N ILE A 157 21.79 4.29 15.04
CA ILE A 157 21.16 4.81 13.82
C ILE A 157 19.65 5.05 14.06
N ALA A 158 18.95 4.08 14.64
CA ALA A 158 17.53 4.19 14.97
C ALA A 158 17.24 5.36 15.92
N PHE A 159 18.05 5.50 16.97
CA PHE A 159 17.93 6.56 17.96
C PHE A 159 18.14 7.94 17.35
N ASN A 160 19.18 8.12 16.53
CA ASN A 160 19.47 9.42 15.92
C ASN A 160 18.38 9.86 14.95
N ILE A 161 17.86 8.94 14.13
CA ILE A 161 16.73 9.21 13.22
C ILE A 161 15.47 9.61 14.00
N ALA A 162 15.16 8.90 15.09
CA ALA A 162 14.01 9.21 15.93
C ALA A 162 14.17 10.52 16.72
N ASN A 163 15.38 10.83 17.17
CA ASN A 163 15.68 12.06 17.90
C ASN A 163 15.62 13.29 16.99
N ALA A 164 16.10 13.17 15.74
CA ALA A 164 15.93 14.21 14.72
C ALA A 164 14.44 14.49 14.45
N TYR A 165 13.62 13.45 14.36
CA TYR A 165 12.17 13.59 14.18
C TYR A 165 11.50 14.40 15.32
N LYS A 166 11.92 14.18 16.56
CA LYS A 166 11.38 14.88 17.74
C LYS A 166 11.75 16.36 17.77
N ARG A 167 12.91 16.73 17.23
CA ARG A 167 13.43 18.11 17.24
C ARG A 167 12.76 19.00 16.22
N ASP A 168 12.46 18.49 15.03
CA ASP A 168 11.97 19.32 13.93
C ASP A 168 10.46 19.55 13.96
N GLY A 169 9.68 18.70 14.65
CA GLY A 169 8.24 18.90 14.93
C GLY A 169 7.32 19.10 13.72
N THR A 170 7.87 19.11 12.51
CA THR A 170 7.22 19.51 11.27
C THR A 170 7.67 18.55 10.17
N THR A 171 6.70 18.06 9.41
CA THR A 171 6.87 17.04 8.36
C THR A 171 7.60 17.57 7.11
N GLN A 172 8.02 18.84 7.09
CA GLN A 172 8.46 19.51 5.87
C GLN A 172 9.95 19.31 5.56
N ASP A 173 10.82 19.23 6.56
CA ASP A 173 12.27 19.10 6.34
C ASP A 173 12.85 17.69 6.54
N ASN A 174 12.04 16.71 6.98
CA ASN A 174 12.25 15.25 6.83
C ASN A 174 13.70 14.73 7.04
N GLU A 175 14.46 15.28 7.99
CA GLU A 175 15.79 14.77 8.37
C GLU A 175 15.71 13.63 9.41
N GLY A 176 14.52 13.37 9.94
CA GLY A 176 14.22 12.25 10.84
C GLY A 176 12.95 11.48 10.44
N GLY A 177 12.63 10.42 11.19
CA GLY A 177 11.43 9.63 10.96
C GLY A 177 10.99 8.82 12.17
N ILE A 178 9.78 8.27 12.10
CA ILE A 178 9.27 7.29 13.06
C ILE A 178 9.95 5.94 12.78
N VAL A 179 10.61 5.38 13.79
CA VAL A 179 11.38 4.13 13.66
C VAL A 179 10.68 2.99 14.40
N GLY A 180 10.45 1.89 13.70
CA GLY A 180 10.08 0.60 14.31
C GLY A 180 11.33 -0.23 14.56
N PHE A 181 11.57 -0.64 15.81
CA PHE A 181 12.71 -1.46 16.19
C PHE A 181 12.24 -2.85 16.63
N PHE A 182 12.78 -3.89 15.99
CA PHE A 182 12.44 -5.28 16.28
C PHE A 182 13.71 -5.99 16.76
N SER A 183 13.71 -6.42 18.03
CA SER A 183 14.80 -7.18 18.64
C SER A 183 14.32 -8.60 18.91
N LEU A 184 15.05 -9.58 18.38
CA LEU A 184 14.84 -11.01 18.67
C LEU A 184 15.91 -11.60 19.59
N GLU A 185 16.97 -10.83 19.90
CA GLU A 185 18.12 -11.27 20.70
C GLU A 185 18.14 -10.61 22.10
N MET A 186 17.66 -9.37 22.22
CA MET A 186 17.66 -8.60 23.47
C MET A 186 16.23 -8.27 23.94
N SER A 187 16.02 -8.27 25.26
CA SER A 187 14.77 -7.87 25.91
C SER A 187 14.46 -6.39 25.70
N SER A 188 13.18 -6.01 25.75
CA SER A 188 12.71 -4.62 25.57
C SER A 188 13.26 -3.64 26.60
N ALA A 189 13.80 -4.12 27.73
CA ALA A 189 14.44 -3.31 28.77
C ALA A 189 15.94 -3.07 28.52
N GLN A 190 16.55 -3.72 27.54
CA GLN A 190 17.98 -3.60 27.20
C GLN A 190 18.26 -3.15 25.74
N PRO A 191 17.67 -2.06 25.22
CA PRO A 191 18.18 -1.41 24.01
C PRO A 191 19.35 -0.46 24.30
#